data_AF-A0A374A672-F1
#
_entry.id   AF-A0A374A672-F1
#
_cell.length_a   1.000
_cell.length_b   1.000
_cell.length_c   1.000
_cell.angle_alpha   90.00
_cell.angle_beta   90.00
_cell.angle_gamma   90.00
#
_symmetry.space_group_name_H-M   'P 1'
#
loop_
_entity.id
_entity.type
_entity.pdbx_description
1 polymer ?
#
loop_
_entity_poly.entity_id
_entity_poly.type
_entity_poly.pdbx_seq_one_letter_code
_entity_poly.pdbx_strand_id
1 'polypeptide(L)'
;MKRILMLASLLAAGMPLGAQNLGSEYRLKRVIPVEGRQGVAADSNFYYVSGSTALYKYDKQGRLAAKNERPFEGLPLAANHIGDIDVWDGEIYAGIETFDDGRGENIQVAVYDANTLKWKRSIDWEPSSGQVEVCGLAVDRDGDMVWMADWVDGRYVYGYNRKTGRYVRKVHLRPVPQWQQGIFMVGGRMLISADDGDADLDEPDNLYVADLRDGKSYATVLPFRSMADFRRPGEIEGLAVDPATDDLLVLANRGARIVLGMPRGFYPGYDGEVHEVYVFEKVK
;
A
#
# COMPACT_ATOMS: atom_id res chain seq x y z
N MET A 1 57.35 3.02 -18.95
CA MET A 1 56.63 3.00 -17.66
C MET A 1 55.12 3.09 -17.93
N LYS A 2 54.41 1.95 -17.99
CA LYS A 2 52.94 1.92 -18.07
C LYS A 2 52.40 1.61 -16.67
N ARG A 3 51.70 2.55 -16.06
CA ARG A 3 51.00 2.34 -14.78
C ARG A 3 49.73 1.55 -15.07
N ILE A 4 49.64 0.34 -14.51
CA ILE A 4 48.42 -0.46 -14.47
C ILE A 4 47.61 0.06 -13.27
N LEU A 5 46.46 0.67 -13.53
CA LEU A 5 45.45 0.92 -12.48
C LEU A 5 44.63 -0.36 -12.31
N MET A 6 44.75 -1.02 -11.17
CA MET A 6 43.77 -2.00 -10.72
C MET A 6 42.54 -1.25 -10.19
N LEU A 7 41.40 -1.45 -10.84
CA LEU A 7 40.10 -1.03 -10.33
C LEU A 7 39.62 -2.12 -9.35
N ALA A 8 39.59 -1.83 -8.06
CA ALA A 8 38.97 -2.71 -7.08
C ALA A 8 37.45 -2.53 -7.15
N SER A 9 36.75 -3.48 -7.74
CA SER A 9 35.30 -3.59 -7.66
C SER A 9 34.91 -4.04 -6.25
N LEU A 10 34.38 -3.11 -5.44
CA LEU A 10 33.65 -3.48 -4.24
C LEU A 10 32.33 -4.14 -4.67
N LEU A 11 32.28 -5.47 -4.61
CA LEU A 11 31.02 -6.18 -4.50
C LEU A 11 30.45 -5.89 -3.11
N ALA A 12 29.43 -5.04 -3.03
CA ALA A 12 28.56 -5.00 -1.87
C ALA A 12 27.84 -6.35 -1.81
N ALA A 13 28.32 -7.25 -0.93
CA ALA A 13 27.60 -8.46 -0.61
C ALA A 13 26.28 -8.05 0.06
N GLY A 14 25.17 -8.15 -0.67
CA GLY A 14 23.83 -8.02 -0.10
C GLY A 14 23.68 -9.08 0.97
N MET A 15 23.54 -8.67 2.23
CA MET A 15 23.11 -9.58 3.28
C MET A 15 21.76 -10.18 2.84
N PRO A 16 21.54 -11.49 3.00
CA PRO A 16 20.21 -12.05 2.77
C PRO A 16 19.25 -11.34 3.71
N LEU A 17 18.31 -10.60 3.14
CA LEU A 17 17.21 -10.01 3.89
C LEU A 17 16.47 -11.16 4.57
N GLY A 18 16.39 -11.11 5.90
CA GLY A 18 15.52 -12.01 6.64
C GLY A 18 14.08 -11.83 6.17
N ALA A 19 13.28 -12.89 6.27
CA ALA A 19 11.85 -12.76 6.05
C ALA A 19 11.28 -11.73 7.04
N GLN A 20 10.43 -10.83 6.53
CA GLN A 20 9.76 -9.82 7.36
C GLN A 20 8.89 -10.50 8.41
N ASN A 21 8.90 -9.98 9.63
CA ASN A 21 8.11 -10.55 10.72
C ASN A 21 7.29 -9.50 11.44
N LEU A 22 5.97 -9.70 11.45
CA LEU A 22 5.07 -8.90 12.28
C LEU A 22 5.52 -8.90 13.74
N GLY A 23 5.57 -7.71 14.33
CA GLY A 23 5.63 -7.53 15.78
C GLY A 23 4.30 -7.83 16.44
N SER A 24 4.35 -8.21 17.72
CA SER A 24 3.17 -8.21 18.59
C SER A 24 2.83 -6.81 19.08
N GLU A 25 3.81 -5.90 19.06
CA GLU A 25 3.67 -4.52 19.50
C GLU A 25 4.57 -3.60 18.69
N TYR A 26 4.09 -2.38 18.45
CA TYR A 26 4.74 -1.34 17.69
C TYR A 26 4.62 -0.01 18.43
N ARG A 27 5.67 0.82 18.35
CA ARG A 27 5.71 2.16 18.95
C ARG A 27 6.06 3.19 17.89
N LEU A 28 5.40 4.35 17.92
CA LEU A 28 5.68 5.44 16.99
C LEU A 28 7.15 5.86 17.09
N LYS A 29 7.85 5.77 15.97
CA LYS A 29 9.28 6.11 15.84
C LYS A 29 9.46 7.50 15.24
N ARG A 30 8.72 7.80 14.16
CA ARG A 30 8.77 9.09 13.46
C ARG A 30 7.59 9.25 12.51
N VAL A 31 7.40 10.49 12.03
CA VAL A 31 6.40 10.85 11.02
C VAL A 31 7.10 11.57 9.87
N ILE A 32 6.82 11.16 8.63
CA ILE A 32 7.42 11.72 7.41
C ILE A 32 6.33 12.37 6.56
N PRO A 33 6.37 13.69 6.33
CA PRO A 33 5.48 14.34 5.36
C PRO A 33 5.77 13.87 3.93
N VAL A 34 4.73 13.62 3.14
CA VAL A 34 4.85 13.13 1.75
C VAL A 34 3.88 13.86 0.81
N GLU A 35 4.13 13.78 -0.49
CA GLU A 35 3.29 14.39 -1.55
C GLU A 35 2.13 13.49 -2.03
N GLY A 36 2.07 12.22 -1.60
CA GLY A 36 1.03 11.26 -2.01
C GLY A 36 0.15 10.82 -0.85
N ARG A 37 -1.05 10.32 -1.19
CA ARG A 37 -2.17 10.20 -0.26
C ARG A 37 -2.89 8.84 -0.26
N GLN A 38 -2.41 7.84 -1.01
CA GLN A 38 -3.16 6.60 -1.26
C GLN A 38 -2.42 5.37 -0.72
N GLY A 39 -1.12 5.27 -1.00
CA GLY A 39 -0.38 4.04 -0.75
C GLY A 39 1.03 4.27 -0.25
N VAL A 40 1.58 3.29 0.48
CA VAL A 40 2.99 3.28 0.87
C VAL A 40 3.58 1.88 0.74
N ALA A 41 4.74 1.80 0.08
CA ALA A 41 5.52 0.57 -0.03
C ALA A 41 6.99 0.81 0.34
N ALA A 42 7.71 -0.26 0.67
CA ALA A 42 9.12 -0.19 1.05
C ALA A 42 9.95 -1.34 0.50
N ASP A 43 11.08 -1.01 -0.12
CA ASP A 43 12.18 -1.94 -0.32
C ASP A 43 13.28 -1.65 0.71
N SER A 44 14.46 -2.28 0.60
CA SER A 44 15.54 -2.06 1.55
C SER A 44 16.15 -0.65 1.53
N ASN A 45 15.95 0.09 0.44
CA ASN A 45 16.66 1.34 0.14
C ASN A 45 15.74 2.56 0.09
N PHE A 46 14.47 2.39 -0.25
CA PHE A 46 13.52 3.47 -0.50
C PHE A 46 12.14 3.21 0.12
N TYR A 47 11.40 4.31 0.26
CA TYR A 47 9.96 4.30 0.38
C TYR A 47 9.35 4.75 -0.94
N TYR A 48 8.21 4.17 -1.28
CA TYR A 48 7.41 4.53 -2.43
C TYR A 48 6.05 4.95 -1.93
N VAL A 49 5.49 6.00 -2.53
CA VAL A 49 4.18 6.53 -2.14
C VAL A 49 3.37 6.76 -3.41
N SER A 50 2.11 6.32 -3.42
CA SER A 50 1.13 6.72 -4.44
C SER A 50 0.31 7.90 -3.95
N GLY A 51 0.10 8.88 -4.83
CA GLY A 51 -1.10 9.71 -4.81
C GLY A 51 -2.10 9.17 -5.82
N SER A 52 -3.27 9.81 -5.94
CA SER A 52 -4.31 9.35 -6.87
C SER A 52 -3.88 9.41 -8.34
N THR A 53 -2.92 10.27 -8.68
CA THR A 53 -2.47 10.48 -10.08
C THR A 53 -0.95 10.60 -10.23
N ALA A 54 -0.18 10.20 -9.21
CA ALA A 54 1.28 10.32 -9.20
C ALA A 54 1.95 9.25 -8.35
N LEU A 55 3.20 8.93 -8.67
CA LEU A 55 4.08 8.07 -7.87
C LEU A 55 5.29 8.85 -7.39
N TYR A 56 5.69 8.59 -6.15
CA TYR A 56 6.81 9.25 -5.50
C TYR A 56 7.77 8.23 -4.91
N LYS A 57 9.05 8.54 -4.95
CA LYS A 57 10.14 7.74 -4.38
C LYS A 57 10.91 8.59 -3.40
N TYR A 58 11.04 8.12 -2.17
CA TYR A 58 11.77 8.78 -1.09
C TYR A 58 12.91 7.89 -0.62
N ASP A 59 14.03 8.49 -0.22
CA ASP A 59 15.01 7.75 0.56
C ASP A 59 14.48 7.42 1.97
N LYS A 60 15.19 6.58 2.72
CA LYS A 60 14.82 6.22 4.10
C LYS A 60 14.90 7.37 5.10
N GLN A 61 15.39 8.56 4.70
CA GLN A 61 15.34 9.77 5.52
C GLN A 61 14.11 10.63 5.22
N GLY A 62 13.29 10.24 4.25
CA GLY A 62 12.08 10.98 3.85
C GLY A 62 12.34 12.09 2.83
N ARG A 63 13.50 12.09 2.15
CA ARG A 63 13.79 13.07 1.09
C ARG A 63 13.33 12.54 -0.25
N LEU A 64 12.60 13.36 -1.02
CA LEU A 64 12.13 13.00 -2.34
C LEU A 64 13.32 12.76 -3.29
N ALA A 65 13.40 11.56 -3.85
CA ALA A 65 14.45 11.13 -4.76
C ALA A 65 13.99 11.14 -6.23
N ALA A 66 12.72 10.80 -6.48
CA ALA A 66 12.11 10.85 -7.81
C ALA A 66 10.59 10.95 -7.72
N LYS A 67 9.95 11.40 -8.79
CA LYS A 67 8.50 11.36 -8.95
C LYS A 67 8.10 11.10 -10.40
N ASN A 68 6.92 10.53 -10.59
CA ASN A 68 6.24 10.42 -11.87
C ASN A 68 4.82 11.01 -11.73
N GLU A 69 4.60 12.17 -12.34
CA GLU A 69 3.32 12.89 -12.35
C GLU A 69 2.41 12.45 -13.51
N ARG A 70 2.85 11.47 -14.31
CA ARG A 70 2.11 10.89 -15.43
C ARG A 70 2.18 9.36 -15.39
N PRO A 71 1.77 8.72 -14.28
CA PRO A 71 1.86 7.27 -14.11
C PRO A 71 1.00 6.51 -15.11
N PHE A 72 -0.05 7.14 -15.64
CA PHE A 72 -0.96 6.51 -16.60
C PHE A 72 -0.48 6.53 -18.06
N GLU A 73 0.65 7.19 -18.37
CA GLU A 73 1.20 7.20 -19.73
C GLU A 73 1.60 5.78 -20.18
N GLY A 74 1.03 5.34 -21.31
CA GLY A 74 1.33 4.05 -21.93
C GLY A 74 0.44 2.89 -21.50
N LEU A 75 -0.51 3.12 -20.57
CA LEU A 75 -1.46 2.08 -20.15
C LEU A 75 -2.37 1.61 -21.31
N PRO A 76 -2.72 0.31 -21.34
CA PRO A 76 -3.65 -0.22 -22.33
C PRO A 76 -5.10 0.18 -22.06
N LEU A 77 -5.47 0.32 -20.78
CA LEU A 77 -6.80 0.75 -20.33
C LEU A 77 -6.67 2.08 -19.60
N ALA A 78 -7.64 2.97 -19.82
CA ALA A 78 -7.67 4.27 -19.16
C ALA A 78 -7.79 4.12 -17.64
N ALA A 79 -7.09 4.99 -16.91
CA ALA A 79 -7.16 5.10 -15.47
C ALA A 79 -6.98 6.57 -15.07
N ASN A 80 -7.62 6.96 -13.97
CA ASN A 80 -7.52 8.28 -13.37
C ASN A 80 -7.21 8.22 -11.86
N HIS A 81 -7.12 7.02 -11.30
CA HIS A 81 -6.93 6.77 -9.87
C HIS A 81 -5.93 5.64 -9.63
N ILE A 82 -5.15 5.79 -8.56
CA ILE A 82 -4.22 4.79 -8.03
C ILE A 82 -4.57 4.62 -6.55
N GLY A 83 -4.76 3.38 -6.10
CA GLY A 83 -4.91 3.05 -4.69
C GLY A 83 -3.58 2.80 -3.99
N ASP A 84 -3.61 1.88 -3.03
CA ASP A 84 -2.42 1.38 -2.35
C ASP A 84 -1.45 0.66 -3.31
N ILE A 85 -0.19 0.54 -2.87
CA ILE A 85 0.90 -0.03 -3.64
C ILE A 85 1.74 -0.99 -2.80
N ASP A 86 2.37 -1.97 -3.46
CA ASP A 86 3.43 -2.77 -2.85
C ASP A 86 4.64 -2.80 -3.80
N VAL A 87 5.84 -3.06 -3.25
CA VAL A 87 7.08 -3.15 -4.02
C VAL A 87 7.74 -4.50 -3.80
N TRP A 88 8.06 -5.16 -4.92
CA TRP A 88 8.76 -6.43 -4.90
C TRP A 88 9.62 -6.60 -6.14
N ASP A 89 10.83 -7.12 -5.96
CA ASP A 89 11.76 -7.47 -7.05
C ASP A 89 12.04 -6.31 -8.03
N GLY A 90 12.20 -5.10 -7.48
CA GLY A 90 12.44 -3.89 -8.27
C GLY A 90 11.22 -3.38 -9.05
N GLU A 91 10.02 -3.87 -8.73
CA GLU A 91 8.77 -3.47 -9.35
C GLU A 91 7.76 -2.97 -8.32
N ILE A 92 7.09 -1.86 -8.64
CA ILE A 92 5.95 -1.35 -7.87
C ILE A 92 4.69 -1.91 -8.52
N TYR A 93 3.84 -2.53 -7.73
CA TYR A 93 2.53 -3.00 -8.12
C TYR A 93 1.52 -2.00 -7.57
N ALA A 94 0.60 -1.54 -8.40
CA ALA A 94 -0.43 -0.61 -8.01
C ALA A 94 -1.79 -1.05 -8.53
N GLY A 95 -2.80 -1.06 -7.66
CA GLY A 95 -4.18 -1.11 -8.08
C GLY A 95 -4.55 0.21 -8.73
N ILE A 96 -5.03 0.18 -9.97
CA ILE A 96 -5.47 1.38 -10.67
C ILE A 96 -6.80 1.14 -11.37
N GLU A 97 -7.54 2.23 -11.55
CA GLU A 97 -8.85 2.21 -12.18
C GLU A 97 -9.21 3.58 -12.75
N THR A 98 -10.28 3.61 -13.53
CA THR A 98 -11.09 4.81 -13.73
C THR A 98 -12.14 4.83 -12.63
N PHE A 99 -11.98 5.72 -11.66
CA PHE A 99 -12.90 5.88 -10.55
C PHE A 99 -13.84 7.07 -10.81
N ASP A 100 -15.14 6.82 -10.72
CA ASP A 100 -16.19 7.83 -10.81
C ASP A 100 -17.32 7.51 -9.82
N ASP A 101 -17.62 8.44 -8.91
CA ASP A 101 -18.69 8.37 -7.90
C ASP A 101 -18.86 7.01 -7.19
N GLY A 102 -17.77 6.41 -6.70
CA GLY A 102 -17.82 5.17 -5.92
C GLY A 102 -17.91 3.90 -6.77
N ARG A 103 -17.54 3.97 -8.05
CA ARG A 103 -17.43 2.81 -8.94
C ARG A 103 -16.11 2.81 -9.68
N GLY A 104 -15.43 1.67 -9.62
CA GLY A 104 -14.29 1.35 -10.45
C GLY A 104 -14.68 0.85 -11.84
N GLU A 105 -14.07 1.41 -12.87
CA GLU A 105 -14.04 0.87 -14.22
C GLU A 105 -12.58 0.64 -14.65
N ASN A 106 -12.34 -0.24 -15.62
CA ASN A 106 -10.99 -0.53 -16.11
C ASN A 106 -9.98 -0.91 -15.00
N ILE A 107 -10.46 -1.60 -13.97
CA ILE A 107 -9.64 -2.11 -12.87
C ILE A 107 -8.48 -2.94 -13.46
N GLN A 108 -7.28 -2.71 -12.97
CA GLN A 108 -6.09 -3.46 -13.36
C GLN A 108 -5.01 -3.31 -12.30
N VAL A 109 -4.06 -4.25 -12.27
CA VAL A 109 -2.80 -4.03 -11.55
C VAL A 109 -1.78 -3.48 -12.53
N ALA A 110 -1.38 -2.22 -12.39
CA ALA A 110 -0.27 -1.66 -13.12
C ALA A 110 1.06 -1.96 -12.42
N VAL A 111 2.04 -2.41 -13.20
CA VAL A 111 3.38 -2.72 -12.70
C VAL A 111 4.37 -1.71 -13.26
N TYR A 112 5.07 -1.02 -12.37
CA TYR A 112 6.03 0.02 -12.66
C TYR A 112 7.45 -0.45 -12.32
N ASP A 113 8.44 0.07 -13.03
CA ASP A 113 9.84 -0.08 -12.67
C ASP A 113 10.16 0.80 -11.45
N ALA A 114 10.63 0.22 -10.35
CA ALA A 114 10.85 0.97 -9.11
C ALA A 114 12.03 1.97 -9.19
N ASN A 115 12.91 1.83 -10.19
CA ASN A 115 14.01 2.77 -10.39
C ASN A 115 13.55 4.04 -11.12
N THR A 116 12.71 3.86 -12.15
CA THR A 116 12.30 4.95 -13.05
C THR A 116 10.87 5.44 -12.81
N LEU A 117 10.08 4.71 -12.03
CA LEU A 117 8.65 4.92 -11.77
C LEU A 117 7.77 4.85 -13.04
N LYS A 118 8.29 4.25 -14.11
CA LYS A 118 7.59 4.14 -15.40
C LYS A 118 6.84 2.82 -15.49
N TRP A 119 5.67 2.87 -16.11
CA TRP A 119 4.85 1.69 -16.37
C TRP A 119 5.60 0.68 -17.24
N LYS A 120 5.46 -0.61 -16.91
CA LYS A 120 6.06 -1.75 -17.63
C LYS A 120 4.99 -2.63 -18.29
N ARG A 121 3.97 -3.00 -17.52
CA ARG A 121 2.89 -3.93 -17.92
C ARG A 121 1.70 -3.79 -16.98
N SER A 122 0.57 -4.36 -17.37
CA SER A 122 -0.60 -4.53 -16.51
C SER A 122 -0.95 -6.01 -16.34
N ILE A 123 -1.60 -6.33 -15.23
CA ILE A 123 -2.37 -7.58 -15.04
C ILE A 123 -3.85 -7.20 -15.13
N ASP A 124 -4.57 -7.88 -16.01
CA ASP A 124 -5.97 -7.61 -16.27
C ASP A 124 -6.85 -8.06 -15.09
N TRP A 125 -7.87 -7.25 -14.78
CA TRP A 125 -8.93 -7.64 -13.88
C TRP A 125 -9.82 -8.73 -14.48
N GLU A 126 -10.33 -9.61 -13.62
CA GLU A 126 -11.27 -10.66 -14.01
C GLU A 126 -12.70 -10.27 -13.61
N PRO A 127 -13.59 -9.94 -14.55
CA PRO A 127 -14.96 -9.54 -14.23
C PRO A 127 -15.74 -10.58 -13.42
N SER A 128 -15.48 -11.87 -13.63
CA SER A 128 -16.15 -12.94 -12.88
C SER A 128 -15.71 -13.05 -11.40
N SER A 129 -14.66 -12.32 -10.99
CA SER A 129 -14.28 -12.18 -9.58
C SER A 129 -15.39 -11.49 -8.76
N GLY A 130 -16.13 -10.59 -9.40
CA GLY A 130 -17.15 -9.73 -8.78
C GLY A 130 -16.58 -8.52 -8.02
N GLN A 131 -15.27 -8.27 -8.10
CA GLN A 131 -14.65 -7.03 -7.62
C GLN A 131 -15.16 -5.83 -8.43
N VAL A 132 -15.37 -4.69 -7.78
CA VAL A 132 -15.96 -3.47 -8.38
C VAL A 132 -15.16 -2.20 -8.12
N GLU A 133 -14.08 -2.28 -7.33
CA GLU A 133 -13.16 -1.18 -7.01
C GLU A 133 -11.76 -1.75 -6.64
N VAL A 134 -10.71 -0.92 -6.65
CA VAL A 134 -9.37 -1.31 -6.17
C VAL A 134 -8.68 -0.29 -5.25
N CYS A 135 -8.98 -0.32 -3.97
CA CYS A 135 -8.33 0.53 -2.96
C CYS A 135 -6.97 0.01 -2.49
N GLY A 136 -6.82 -1.31 -2.37
CA GLY A 136 -5.66 -1.93 -1.71
C GLY A 136 -4.90 -2.90 -2.61
N LEU A 137 -3.58 -3.00 -2.46
CA LEU A 137 -2.75 -3.98 -3.17
C LEU A 137 -1.63 -4.56 -2.32
N ALA A 138 -1.47 -5.89 -2.34
CA ALA A 138 -0.36 -6.59 -1.71
C ALA A 138 0.30 -7.62 -2.63
N VAL A 139 1.63 -7.74 -2.59
CA VAL A 139 2.36 -8.84 -3.22
C VAL A 139 2.63 -9.94 -2.19
N ASP A 140 2.09 -11.13 -2.45
CA ASP A 140 2.44 -12.35 -1.71
C ASP A 140 3.72 -12.95 -2.29
N ARG A 141 4.83 -12.62 -1.63
CA ARG A 141 6.19 -12.99 -2.03
C ARG A 141 6.41 -14.51 -1.99
N ASP A 142 5.71 -15.21 -1.09
CA ASP A 142 5.83 -16.66 -0.90
C ASP A 142 4.89 -17.45 -1.83
N GLY A 143 3.66 -16.96 -2.00
CA GLY A 143 2.63 -17.58 -2.84
C GLY A 143 2.70 -17.24 -4.33
N ASP A 144 3.56 -16.29 -4.73
CA ASP A 144 3.66 -15.73 -6.09
C ASP A 144 2.31 -15.16 -6.59
N MET A 145 1.61 -14.47 -5.67
CA MET A 145 0.30 -13.85 -5.90
C MET A 145 0.38 -12.33 -5.79
N VAL A 146 -0.55 -11.65 -6.44
CA VAL A 146 -0.94 -10.28 -6.12
C VAL A 146 -2.36 -10.32 -5.59
N TRP A 147 -2.60 -9.59 -4.52
CA TRP A 147 -3.90 -9.45 -3.87
C TRP A 147 -4.40 -8.03 -4.06
N MET A 148 -5.70 -7.89 -4.31
CA MET A 148 -6.39 -6.60 -4.35
C MET A 148 -7.48 -6.56 -3.28
N ALA A 149 -7.70 -5.39 -2.69
CA ALA A 149 -8.86 -5.09 -1.86
C ALA A 149 -9.88 -4.24 -2.64
N ASP A 150 -11.05 -4.05 -2.05
CA ASP A 150 -12.18 -3.34 -2.64
C ASP A 150 -12.85 -2.54 -1.51
N TRP A 151 -12.94 -1.23 -1.67
CA TRP A 151 -13.53 -0.30 -0.70
C TRP A 151 -15.06 -0.36 -0.73
N VAL A 152 -15.64 -0.55 -1.92
CA VAL A 152 -17.10 -0.61 -2.14
C VAL A 152 -17.68 -1.92 -1.59
N ASP A 153 -17.01 -3.04 -1.85
CA ASP A 153 -17.31 -4.38 -1.33
C ASP A 153 -16.14 -4.94 -0.51
N GLY A 154 -15.94 -4.38 0.68
CA GLY A 154 -14.87 -4.77 1.59
C GLY A 154 -14.94 -6.19 2.18
N ARG A 155 -15.89 -7.02 1.75
CA ARG A 155 -16.02 -8.39 2.26
C ARG A 155 -14.90 -9.32 1.80
N TYR A 156 -14.20 -8.97 0.73
CA TYR A 156 -13.26 -9.87 0.08
C TYR A 156 -11.91 -9.22 -0.21
N VAL A 157 -10.88 -10.06 -0.28
CA VAL A 157 -9.62 -9.80 -1.00
C VAL A 157 -9.51 -10.76 -2.19
N TYR A 158 -8.97 -10.28 -3.31
CA TYR A 158 -8.98 -10.95 -4.61
C TYR A 158 -7.56 -11.30 -5.04
N GLY A 159 -7.28 -12.59 -5.23
CA GLY A 159 -5.95 -13.11 -5.53
C GLY A 159 -5.77 -13.45 -6.99
N TYR A 160 -4.68 -12.95 -7.56
CA TYR A 160 -4.24 -13.17 -8.94
C TYR A 160 -2.84 -13.78 -8.92
N ASN A 161 -2.57 -14.73 -9.81
CA ASN A 161 -1.23 -15.25 -9.95
C ASN A 161 -0.33 -14.19 -10.60
N ARG A 162 0.74 -13.78 -9.92
CA ARG A 162 1.58 -12.65 -10.33
C ARG A 162 2.27 -12.85 -11.69
N LYS A 163 2.66 -14.09 -12.00
CA LYS A 163 3.36 -14.42 -13.26
C LYS A 163 2.43 -14.53 -14.46
N THR A 164 1.28 -15.18 -14.29
CA THR A 164 0.36 -15.45 -15.38
C THR A 164 -0.74 -14.40 -15.51
N GLY A 165 -0.92 -13.56 -14.50
CA GLY A 165 -2.00 -12.57 -14.42
C GLY A 165 -3.39 -13.16 -14.18
N ARG A 166 -3.52 -14.48 -14.07
CA ARG A 166 -4.82 -15.14 -13.95
C ARG A 166 -5.41 -14.96 -12.56
N TYR A 167 -6.69 -14.60 -12.49
CA TYR A 167 -7.47 -14.68 -11.27
C TYR A 167 -7.47 -16.12 -10.73
N VAL A 168 -7.32 -16.26 -9.42
CA VAL A 168 -7.22 -17.55 -8.75
C VAL A 168 -8.40 -17.77 -7.80
N ARG A 169 -8.63 -16.82 -6.89
CA ARG A 169 -9.67 -16.94 -5.86
C ARG A 169 -9.94 -15.60 -5.18
N LYS A 170 -11.01 -15.54 -4.41
CA LYS A 170 -11.23 -14.51 -3.40
C LYS A 170 -11.41 -15.11 -2.01
N VAL A 171 -11.09 -14.34 -0.97
CA VAL A 171 -11.18 -14.75 0.43
C VAL A 171 -12.15 -13.83 1.16
N HIS A 172 -13.20 -14.40 1.75
CA HIS A 172 -14.18 -13.65 2.56
C HIS A 172 -13.61 -13.34 3.95
N LEU A 173 -13.50 -12.07 4.29
CA LEU A 173 -13.05 -11.55 5.58
C LEU A 173 -14.17 -11.58 6.63
N ARG A 174 -13.91 -12.13 7.82
CA ARG A 174 -14.94 -12.31 8.87
C ARG A 174 -14.41 -11.98 10.27
N PRO A 175 -14.93 -10.95 10.96
CA PRO A 175 -15.86 -9.94 10.44
C PRO A 175 -15.22 -9.12 9.31
N VAL A 176 -16.05 -8.36 8.61
CA VAL A 176 -15.63 -7.49 7.52
C VAL A 176 -15.07 -6.20 8.12
N PRO A 177 -13.79 -5.83 7.90
CA PRO A 177 -13.31 -4.49 8.23
C PRO A 177 -14.11 -3.47 7.42
N GLN A 178 -14.64 -2.44 8.07
CA GLN A 178 -15.41 -1.40 7.41
C GLN A 178 -14.47 -0.46 6.64
N TRP A 179 -14.85 -0.07 5.41
CA TRP A 179 -14.08 0.88 4.59
C TRP A 179 -12.58 0.53 4.51
N GLN A 180 -12.30 -0.67 4.00
CA GLN A 180 -10.93 -1.13 3.76
C GLN A 180 -10.19 -0.19 2.83
N GLN A 181 -8.91 0.02 3.13
CA GLN A 181 -8.02 0.87 2.34
C GLN A 181 -6.82 0.03 1.87
N GLY A 182 -5.68 0.16 2.54
CA GLY A 182 -4.46 -0.58 2.21
C GLY A 182 -4.46 -2.04 2.66
N ILE A 183 -3.64 -2.86 2.00
CA ILE A 183 -3.36 -4.24 2.39
C ILE A 183 -1.88 -4.59 2.24
N PHE A 184 -1.35 -5.47 3.10
CA PHE A 184 0.03 -5.95 3.01
C PHE A 184 0.16 -7.42 3.38
N MET A 185 0.88 -8.21 2.58
CA MET A 185 1.06 -9.64 2.82
C MET A 185 2.44 -9.96 3.43
N VAL A 186 2.45 -10.64 4.57
CA VAL A 186 3.69 -11.11 5.22
C VAL A 186 3.51 -12.49 5.86
N GLY A 187 4.28 -13.47 5.38
CA GLY A 187 4.24 -14.83 5.89
C GLY A 187 2.85 -15.46 5.85
N GLY A 188 2.09 -15.20 4.76
CA GLY A 188 0.72 -15.67 4.56
C GLY A 188 -0.35 -15.00 5.42
N ARG A 189 0.00 -13.92 6.15
CA ARG A 189 -0.94 -13.09 6.90
C ARG A 189 -1.10 -11.75 6.19
N MET A 190 -2.35 -11.35 5.99
CA MET A 190 -2.76 -10.08 5.42
C MET A 190 -2.92 -9.06 6.54
N LEU A 191 -2.15 -7.99 6.54
CA LEU A 191 -2.52 -6.77 7.25
C LEU A 191 -3.48 -5.96 6.40
N ILE A 192 -4.42 -5.29 7.05
CA ILE A 192 -5.47 -4.49 6.40
C ILE A 192 -5.61 -3.20 7.20
N SER A 193 -5.56 -2.04 6.55
CA SER A 193 -6.02 -0.78 7.15
C SER A 193 -7.49 -0.56 6.81
N ALA A 194 -8.21 0.02 7.77
CA ALA A 194 -9.63 0.26 7.65
C ALA A 194 -9.94 1.64 8.22
N ASP A 195 -10.60 2.45 7.42
CA ASP A 195 -11.07 3.78 7.78
C ASP A 195 -12.35 3.60 8.61
N ASP A 196 -12.22 3.16 9.86
CA ASP A 196 -13.35 2.77 10.70
C ASP A 196 -13.41 3.53 12.02
N GLY A 197 -12.62 4.60 12.12
CA GLY A 197 -12.81 5.66 13.10
C GLY A 197 -13.82 6.72 12.64
N ASP A 198 -13.91 7.79 13.42
CA ASP A 198 -14.71 8.97 13.13
C ASP A 198 -13.90 10.22 13.49
N ALA A 199 -13.40 10.90 12.47
CA ALA A 199 -12.56 12.09 12.65
C ALA A 199 -13.30 13.32 13.18
N ASP A 200 -14.64 13.37 13.06
CA ASP A 200 -15.46 14.42 13.70
C ASP A 200 -15.59 14.15 15.21
N LEU A 201 -15.43 12.89 15.66
CA LEU A 201 -15.48 12.46 17.07
C LEU A 201 -14.11 12.19 17.71
N ASP A 202 -13.02 12.38 16.96
CA ASP A 202 -11.64 12.06 17.40
C ASP A 202 -11.43 10.56 17.68
N GLU A 203 -12.14 9.70 16.95
CA GLU A 203 -12.04 8.25 17.05
C GLU A 203 -10.99 7.72 16.05
N PRO A 204 -10.08 6.81 16.47
CA PRO A 204 -9.00 6.34 15.62
C PRO A 204 -9.40 5.20 14.69
N ASP A 205 -8.81 5.22 13.49
CA ASP A 205 -8.82 4.09 12.56
C ASP A 205 -8.03 2.89 13.08
N ASN A 206 -8.25 1.74 12.45
CA ASN A 206 -7.70 0.48 12.92
C ASN A 206 -6.99 -0.31 11.82
N LEU A 207 -6.00 -1.08 12.27
CA LEU A 207 -5.36 -2.14 11.51
C LEU A 207 -5.88 -3.49 11.98
N TYR A 208 -6.07 -4.37 11.01
CA TYR A 208 -6.50 -5.74 11.19
C TYR A 208 -5.51 -6.72 10.62
N VAL A 209 -5.62 -7.98 11.04
CA VAL A 209 -4.86 -9.09 10.48
C VAL A 209 -5.78 -10.27 10.16
N ALA A 210 -5.56 -10.89 8.99
CA ALA A 210 -6.22 -12.11 8.57
C ALA A 210 -5.17 -13.16 8.17
N ASP A 211 -5.30 -14.39 8.68
CA ASP A 211 -4.43 -15.50 8.30
C ASP A 211 -5.02 -16.26 7.12
N LEU A 212 -4.30 -16.28 6.00
CA LEU A 212 -4.74 -16.90 4.74
C LEU A 212 -4.03 -18.23 4.45
N ARG A 213 -3.13 -18.68 5.33
CA ARG A 213 -2.25 -19.84 5.10
C ARG A 213 -2.98 -21.16 4.95
N ASP A 214 -4.17 -21.29 5.52
CA ASP A 214 -4.96 -22.52 5.44
C ASP A 214 -5.66 -22.72 4.08
N GLY A 215 -5.55 -21.74 3.18
CA GLY A 215 -6.07 -21.80 1.81
C GLY A 215 -7.60 -21.76 1.71
N LYS A 216 -8.33 -21.51 2.80
CA LYS A 216 -9.79 -21.46 2.79
C LYS A 216 -10.31 -20.25 2.01
N SER A 217 -11.56 -20.33 1.57
CA SER A 217 -12.29 -19.24 0.91
C SER A 217 -12.77 -18.14 1.87
N TYR A 218 -12.40 -18.23 3.15
CA TYR A 218 -12.66 -17.22 4.16
C TYR A 218 -11.51 -17.17 5.15
N ALA A 219 -11.32 -16.04 5.81
CA ALA A 219 -10.35 -15.85 6.87
C ALA A 219 -11.01 -15.14 8.06
N THR A 220 -10.59 -15.52 9.27
CA THR A 220 -10.97 -14.77 10.47
C THR A 220 -10.12 -13.51 10.53
N VAL A 221 -10.78 -12.37 10.68
CA VAL A 221 -10.15 -11.07 10.87
C VAL A 221 -10.05 -10.81 12.36
N LEU A 222 -8.85 -10.43 12.81
CA LEU A 222 -8.57 -10.08 14.19
C LEU A 222 -8.05 -8.64 14.25
N PRO A 223 -8.39 -7.87 15.30
CA PRO A 223 -7.75 -6.59 15.56
C PRO A 223 -6.23 -6.77 15.65
N PHE A 224 -5.48 -5.86 15.03
CA PHE A 224 -4.03 -5.84 15.08
C PHE A 224 -3.53 -4.64 15.88
N ARG A 225 -4.02 -3.43 15.55
CA ARG A 225 -3.61 -2.19 16.21
C ARG A 225 -4.65 -1.09 16.00
N SER A 226 -4.95 -0.33 17.05
CA SER A 226 -5.65 0.96 16.91
C SER A 226 -4.64 2.09 16.65
N MET A 227 -4.94 3.01 15.75
CA MET A 227 -4.04 4.04 15.26
C MET A 227 -4.19 5.38 16.00
N ALA A 228 -4.39 5.32 17.32
CA ALA A 228 -4.50 6.49 18.19
C ALA A 228 -3.23 7.37 18.28
N ASP A 229 -2.13 6.95 17.65
CA ASP A 229 -0.88 7.75 17.57
C ASP A 229 -0.93 8.82 16.47
N PHE A 230 -1.91 8.80 15.58
CA PHE A 230 -2.07 9.83 14.57
C PHE A 230 -2.27 11.19 15.23
N ARG A 231 -1.63 12.23 14.66
CA ARG A 231 -1.71 13.60 15.21
C ARG A 231 -3.15 14.12 15.26
N ARG A 232 -3.99 13.63 14.35
CA ARG A 232 -5.42 13.81 14.28
C ARG A 232 -5.98 12.65 13.45
N PRO A 233 -7.13 12.06 13.84
CA PRO A 233 -7.87 11.17 12.95
C PRO A 233 -8.22 11.85 11.62
N GLY A 234 -8.36 11.05 10.59
CA GLY A 234 -8.59 11.50 9.22
C GLY A 234 -8.87 10.26 8.37
N GLU A 235 -8.16 10.08 7.26
CA GLU A 235 -8.27 8.85 6.47
C GLU A 235 -6.97 8.04 6.64
N ILE A 236 -7.08 6.81 7.11
CA ILE A 236 -6.01 5.83 6.98
C ILE A 236 -5.96 5.28 5.56
N GLU A 237 -4.78 4.93 5.07
CA GLU A 237 -4.56 4.57 3.67
C GLU A 237 -3.64 3.34 3.60
N GLY A 238 -2.75 3.28 2.61
CA GLY A 238 -1.76 2.22 2.46
C GLY A 238 -0.92 1.90 3.69
N LEU A 239 -0.45 0.66 3.76
CA LEU A 239 0.47 0.18 4.78
C LEU A 239 1.50 -0.80 4.22
N ALA A 240 2.66 -0.84 4.87
CA ALA A 240 3.69 -1.81 4.55
C ALA A 240 4.53 -2.15 5.77
N VAL A 241 5.27 -3.25 5.71
CA VAL A 241 6.40 -3.49 6.62
C VAL A 241 7.68 -3.17 5.86
N ASP A 242 8.63 -2.49 6.50
CA ASP A 242 9.94 -2.20 5.91
C ASP A 242 10.84 -3.44 6.00
N PRO A 243 11.31 -4.00 4.87
CA PRO A 243 12.11 -5.23 4.89
C PRO A 243 13.50 -5.07 5.51
N ALA A 244 14.02 -3.84 5.63
CA ALA A 244 15.33 -3.60 6.25
C ALA A 244 15.26 -3.49 7.77
N THR A 245 14.09 -3.15 8.34
CA THR A 245 13.98 -2.78 9.76
C THR A 245 12.85 -3.48 10.51
N ASP A 246 11.94 -4.17 9.82
CA ASP A 246 10.65 -4.63 10.34
C ASP A 246 9.75 -3.50 10.89
N ASP A 247 10.07 -2.23 10.60
CA ASP A 247 9.23 -1.09 10.96
C ASP A 247 7.89 -1.20 10.19
N LEU A 248 6.78 -0.94 10.88
CA LEU A 248 5.47 -0.79 10.26
C LEU A 248 5.33 0.63 9.72
N LEU A 249 4.91 0.75 8.47
CA LEU A 249 4.63 1.99 7.77
C LEU A 249 3.12 2.08 7.56
N VAL A 250 2.53 3.22 7.90
CA VAL A 250 1.12 3.49 7.66
C VAL A 250 0.99 4.90 7.11
N LEU A 251 0.35 5.04 5.95
CA LEU A 251 0.00 6.34 5.39
C LEU A 251 -1.31 6.81 6.01
N ALA A 252 -1.34 8.07 6.44
CA ALA A 252 -2.54 8.70 6.92
C ALA A 252 -2.65 10.13 6.40
N ASN A 253 -3.87 10.52 6.09
CA ASN A 253 -4.26 11.86 5.65
C ASN A 253 -5.02 12.54 6.77
N ARG A 254 -4.74 13.83 7.02
CA ARG A 254 -5.50 14.62 7.99
C ARG A 254 -5.78 16.02 7.48
N GLY A 255 -6.80 16.66 8.05
CA GLY A 255 -7.11 18.07 7.83
C GLY A 255 -8.28 18.32 6.91
N ALA A 256 -8.56 17.43 5.97
CA ALA A 256 -9.80 17.42 5.21
C ALA A 256 -10.91 16.70 5.99
N ARG A 257 -12.16 17.18 5.83
CA ARG A 257 -13.36 16.47 6.26
C ARG A 257 -13.82 15.62 5.09
N ILE A 258 -13.83 14.32 5.25
CA ILE A 258 -14.25 13.39 4.20
C ILE A 258 -15.60 12.81 4.59
N VAL A 259 -16.51 12.72 3.62
CA VAL A 259 -17.83 12.08 3.81
C VAL A 259 -18.04 11.15 2.63
N LEU A 260 -18.06 9.84 2.91
CA LEU A 260 -18.18 8.78 1.89
C LEU A 260 -17.11 8.91 0.80
N GLY A 261 -15.84 9.10 1.19
CA GLY A 261 -14.72 9.28 0.27
C GLY A 261 -14.66 10.65 -0.43
N MET A 262 -15.60 11.57 -0.18
CA MET A 262 -15.64 12.89 -0.82
C MET A 262 -15.22 14.03 0.13
N PRO A 263 -14.29 14.92 -0.26
CA PRO A 263 -13.93 16.10 0.52
C PRO A 263 -15.09 17.09 0.71
N ARG A 264 -15.30 17.54 1.95
CA ARG A 264 -16.34 18.51 2.37
C ARG A 264 -15.76 19.77 3.03
N GLY A 265 -14.50 20.09 2.72
CA GLY A 265 -13.76 21.22 3.27
C GLY A 265 -12.72 20.78 4.31
N PHE A 266 -12.20 21.73 5.09
CA PHE A 266 -11.11 21.48 6.04
C PHE A 266 -11.54 21.69 7.49
N TYR A 267 -10.89 20.96 8.39
CA TYR A 267 -11.00 21.19 9.83
C TYR A 267 -10.40 22.56 10.21
N PRO A 268 -10.82 23.15 11.34
CA PRO A 268 -10.21 24.38 11.84
C PRO A 268 -8.69 24.26 11.98
N GLY A 269 -7.96 25.25 11.44
CA GLY A 269 -6.49 25.26 11.44
C GLY A 269 -5.84 24.60 10.22
N TYR A 270 -6.63 24.10 9.27
CA TYR A 270 -6.15 23.52 8.02
C TYR A 270 -6.62 24.34 6.81
N ASP A 271 -5.72 24.53 5.84
CA ASP A 271 -5.96 25.10 4.52
C ASP A 271 -5.79 24.07 3.38
N GLY A 272 -5.44 22.84 3.75
CA GLY A 272 -5.21 21.72 2.87
C GLY A 272 -5.21 20.40 3.64
N GLU A 273 -5.23 19.30 2.89
CA GLU A 273 -4.97 17.97 3.43
C GLU A 273 -3.45 17.80 3.62
N VAL A 274 -3.07 17.14 4.72
CA VAL A 274 -1.68 16.84 5.05
C VAL A 274 -1.50 15.33 4.97
N HIS A 275 -0.52 14.89 4.20
CA HIS A 275 -0.22 13.47 3.99
C HIS A 275 1.05 13.07 4.71
N GLU A 276 0.99 12.00 5.49
CA GLU A 276 2.05 11.60 6.40
C GLU A 276 2.22 10.08 6.39
N VAL A 277 3.46 9.62 6.25
CA VAL A 277 3.82 8.24 6.57
C VAL A 277 4.28 8.18 8.02
N TYR A 278 3.51 7.47 8.83
CA TYR A 278 3.84 7.14 10.21
C TYR A 278 4.69 5.87 10.23
N VAL A 279 5.86 5.95 10.86
CA VAL A 279 6.81 4.84 10.98
C VAL A 279 6.80 4.36 12.41
N PHE A 280 6.52 3.09 12.62
CA PHE A 280 6.48 2.47 13.93
C PHE A 280 7.56 1.40 14.03
N GLU A 281 8.40 1.48 15.05
CA GLU A 281 9.37 0.42 15.34
C GLU A 281 8.73 -0.71 16.12
N LYS A 282 9.15 -1.94 15.82
CA LYS A 282 8.78 -3.13 16.58
C LYS A 282 9.35 -3.07 17.99
N VAL A 283 8.49 -3.24 18.99
CA VAL A 283 8.91 -3.36 20.39
C VAL A 283 9.48 -4.77 20.61
N LYS A 284 10.63 -4.85 21.29
CA LYS A 284 11.33 -6.11 21.58
C LYS A 284 10.87 -6.72 22.90
#